data_AF-A0A8H7D6M9-F1
#
_entry.id   AF-A0A8H7D6M9-F1
#
_cell.length_a   1.000
_cell.length_b   1.000
_cell.length_c   1.000
_cell.angle_alpha   90.00
_cell.angle_beta   90.00
_cell.angle_gamma   90.00
#
_symmetry.space_group_name_H-M   'P 1'
#
loop_
_entity.id
_entity.type
_entity.pdbx_description
1 polymer ?
#
loop_
_entity_poly.entity_id
_entity_poly.type
_entity_poly.pdbx_seq_one_letter_code
_entity_poly.pdbx_strand_id
1 'polypeptide(L)'
;MHPAVDIKNIKRLPGHRSRVALAACADKPSLDDFERVVTLMENGPASQKILYLPVFYIALDPAKIPSTEDLDLLQHDTEDPVAYTSLSLQMVFVLAQSNKASFQQELGATLWPRVWKWVHFMHEHREHLPDGVANDLLYHQFLGFVEDTFFPLPYYVTSTPGFRVILGGAWASLLRMKLSGKELHICVNIVAYFLLELDFTDPVHLTEMVDGAGGRQEDLAFLSAKLLEYVIEEHSVTCLGSLVAFVLGDLDKQPVADVSLRMDFIATLRQDSFLKLLTAAMDTLVHTAPRDSVSVWRRAAIRGGLLSIMAGASRRFRGDLDHILRFFLAKLLPESMVYYNVVVAISEILDDLIIDLQQEQFEGLEIYNDWLQFYFDLAEIRVGLLRGLVGAKALKACDNVECGEIRDRSECQRCSGCNSFYYCNRECQMTDWRRGGHRNYCGSNMMLSLAKSRTCMFGFHERYFMRLLVQDDFLKEIHSIYKQQLELMAADPDALPLTLFDYTYIPVRISVHSMTNSPITDILDGIGAEWTDMVSRTKRSRGRMQLHVMKVAEGIDTRLWVTPFRTSHSDIQDALHEVARNLPIDYDKKVLAINVKGILYDLDHVLHIH
;
A
#
# COMPACT_ATOMS: atom_id res chain seq x y z
N MET A 1 -4.46 33.68 4.34
CA MET A 1 -3.05 33.87 4.73
C MET A 1 -2.88 33.30 6.13
N HIS A 2 -1.95 32.36 6.33
CA HIS A 2 -1.76 31.70 7.62
C HIS A 2 -1.28 32.67 8.72
N PRO A 3 -1.74 32.58 9.98
CA PRO A 3 -1.38 33.55 11.03
C PRO A 3 0.12 33.65 11.32
N ALA A 4 0.89 32.57 11.09
CA ALA A 4 2.33 32.56 11.32
C ALA A 4 3.13 33.50 10.41
N VAL A 5 2.61 33.85 9.22
CA VAL A 5 3.30 34.76 8.28
C VAL A 5 2.93 36.23 8.51
N ASP A 6 2.08 36.56 9.50
CA ASP A 6 1.75 37.95 9.84
C ASP A 6 2.99 38.66 10.40
N ILE A 7 3.35 39.80 9.80
CA ILE A 7 4.48 40.65 10.21
C ILE A 7 4.40 41.08 11.69
N LYS A 8 3.20 41.12 12.30
CA LYS A 8 3.03 41.39 13.73
C LYS A 8 3.72 40.35 14.62
N ASN A 9 3.95 39.13 14.12
CA ASN A 9 4.69 38.11 14.88
C ASN A 9 6.14 38.51 15.16
N ILE A 10 6.75 39.33 14.29
CA ILE A 10 8.11 39.85 14.52
C ILE A 10 8.17 40.70 15.80
N LYS A 11 7.09 41.38 16.18
CA LYS A 11 7.03 42.19 17.41
C LYS A 11 7.05 41.36 18.69
N ARG A 12 6.86 40.04 18.59
CA ARG A 12 6.95 39.10 19.71
C ARG A 12 8.38 38.65 20.00
N LEU A 13 9.32 38.96 19.10
CA LEU A 13 10.75 38.72 19.33
C LEU A 13 11.32 39.72 20.35
N PRO A 14 12.35 39.34 21.14
CA PRO A 14 13.05 40.26 22.02
C PRO A 14 13.60 41.48 21.26
N GLY A 15 13.64 42.65 21.90
CA GLY A 15 13.81 43.96 21.22
C GLY A 15 14.93 44.06 20.17
N HIS A 16 16.14 43.54 20.45
CA HIS A 16 17.21 43.51 19.43
C HIS A 16 16.84 42.64 18.22
N ARG A 17 16.34 41.42 18.45
CA ARG A 17 15.93 40.48 17.39
C ARG A 17 14.78 41.01 16.54
N SER A 18 13.79 41.66 17.17
CA SER A 18 12.68 42.28 16.45
C SER A 18 13.15 43.41 15.53
N ARG A 19 14.06 44.27 15.99
CA ARG A 19 14.62 45.35 15.17
C ARG A 19 15.39 44.83 13.96
N VAL A 20 16.22 43.80 14.13
CA VAL A 20 16.96 43.17 13.02
C VAL A 20 16.01 42.51 12.02
N ALA A 21 15.01 41.77 12.51
CA ALA A 21 14.00 41.15 11.64
C ALA A 21 13.14 42.18 10.89
N LEU A 22 12.79 43.32 11.52
CA LEU A 22 12.08 44.41 10.84
C LEU A 22 12.95 45.12 9.80
N ALA A 23 14.26 45.26 10.04
CA ALA A 23 15.19 45.80 9.04
C ALA A 23 15.26 44.92 7.79
N ALA A 24 15.32 43.59 7.96
CA ALA A 24 15.24 42.63 6.85
C ALA A 24 13.89 42.61 6.11
N CYS A 25 12.84 43.21 6.69
CA CYS A 25 11.53 43.37 6.03
C CYS A 25 11.37 44.72 5.31
N ALA A 26 12.39 45.57 5.29
CA ALA A 26 12.34 46.84 4.57
C ALA A 26 12.18 46.62 3.06
N ASP A 27 11.81 47.67 2.31
CA ASP A 27 11.64 47.58 0.85
C ASP A 27 12.95 47.21 0.14
N LYS A 28 14.08 47.65 0.69
CA LYS A 28 15.44 47.37 0.21
C LYS A 28 16.33 46.89 1.36
N PRO A 29 16.19 45.62 1.77
CA PRO A 29 17.02 45.05 2.83
C PRO A 29 18.43 44.77 2.30
N SER A 30 19.44 44.94 3.14
CA SER A 30 20.81 44.54 2.78
C SER A 30 21.01 43.03 3.02
N LEU A 31 22.02 42.43 2.37
CA LEU A 31 22.39 41.04 2.65
C LEU A 31 22.80 40.84 4.12
N ASP A 32 23.51 41.81 4.71
CA ASP A 32 23.87 41.82 6.14
C ASP A 32 22.64 41.74 7.06
N ASP A 33 21.54 42.40 6.70
CA ASP A 33 20.30 42.32 7.48
C ASP A 33 19.77 40.88 7.53
N PHE A 34 19.80 40.15 6.40
CA PHE A 34 19.37 38.76 6.34
C PHE A 34 20.34 37.81 7.06
N GLU A 35 21.65 37.96 6.86
CA GLU A 35 22.66 37.15 7.54
C GLU A 35 22.56 37.29 9.06
N ARG A 36 22.25 38.51 9.54
CA ARG A 36 22.00 38.75 10.96
C ARG A 36 20.70 38.12 11.45
N VAL A 37 19.63 38.13 10.64
CA VAL A 37 18.39 37.40 10.97
C VAL A 37 18.67 35.90 11.09
N VAL A 38 19.36 35.30 10.12
CA VAL A 38 19.75 33.89 10.10
C VAL A 38 20.52 33.53 11.37
N THR A 39 21.58 34.29 11.66
CA THR A 39 22.42 34.10 12.85
C THR A 39 21.59 34.18 14.14
N LEU A 40 20.67 35.14 14.24
CA LEU A 40 19.82 35.31 15.43
C LEU A 40 18.74 34.23 15.56
N MET A 41 18.26 33.68 14.44
CA MET A 41 17.29 32.60 14.40
C MET A 41 17.93 31.27 14.80
N GLU A 42 19.09 30.95 14.24
CA GLU A 42 19.83 29.71 14.52
C GLU A 42 20.25 29.63 15.98
N ASN A 43 20.79 30.72 16.53
CA ASN A 43 21.15 30.86 17.95
C ASN A 43 19.95 31.16 18.87
N GLY A 44 18.73 31.10 18.33
CA GLY A 44 17.49 31.38 19.06
C GLY A 44 16.85 30.15 19.71
N PRO A 45 16.02 30.34 20.76
CA PRO A 45 15.17 29.27 21.26
C PRO A 45 14.26 28.72 20.15
N ALA A 46 14.07 27.40 20.10
CA ALA A 46 13.23 26.75 19.09
C ALA A 46 11.82 27.36 19.00
N SER A 47 11.22 27.70 20.14
CA SER A 47 9.90 28.34 20.24
C SER A 47 9.80 29.72 19.61
N GLN A 48 10.93 30.40 19.36
CA GLN A 48 10.97 31.71 18.72
C GLN A 48 11.25 31.63 17.22
N LYS A 49 11.75 30.50 16.70
CA LYS A 49 12.19 30.39 15.31
C LYS A 49 11.04 30.70 14.34
N ILE A 50 9.84 30.19 14.62
CA ILE A 50 8.65 30.46 13.80
C ILE A 50 8.26 31.95 13.71
N LEU A 51 8.68 32.78 14.68
CA LEU A 51 8.39 34.22 14.67
C LEU A 51 9.18 35.00 13.61
N TYR A 52 10.24 34.40 13.04
CA TYR A 52 10.99 34.97 11.93
C TYR A 52 10.38 34.66 10.56
N LEU A 53 9.40 33.75 10.49
CA LEU A 53 8.79 33.35 9.22
C LEU A 53 8.24 34.52 8.38
N PRO A 54 7.67 35.60 8.95
CA PRO A 54 7.24 36.74 8.14
C PRO A 54 8.38 37.39 7.34
N VAL A 55 9.61 37.37 7.85
CA VAL A 55 10.80 37.91 7.14
C VAL A 55 10.98 37.15 5.82
N PHE A 56 11.05 35.81 5.90
CA PHE A 56 11.25 34.96 4.73
C PHE A 56 10.03 34.95 3.80
N TYR A 57 8.81 35.07 4.34
CA TYR A 57 7.61 35.19 3.52
C TYR A 57 7.61 36.45 2.64
N ILE A 58 8.08 37.59 3.20
CA ILE A 58 8.22 38.87 2.49
C ILE A 58 9.41 38.84 1.52
N ALA A 59 10.48 38.14 1.87
CA ALA A 59 11.64 37.95 0.98
C ALA A 59 11.27 37.14 -0.26
N LEU A 60 10.46 36.09 -0.10
CA LEU A 60 9.98 35.22 -1.16
C LEU A 60 8.80 35.82 -1.97
N ASP A 61 8.62 37.14 -1.97
CA ASP A 61 7.57 37.75 -2.79
C ASP A 61 7.87 37.56 -4.28
N PRO A 62 6.95 36.98 -5.07
CA PRO A 62 7.17 36.82 -6.50
C PRO A 62 7.39 38.13 -7.27
N ALA A 63 6.92 39.26 -6.73
CA ALA A 63 7.18 40.57 -7.33
C ALA A 63 8.66 41.01 -7.24
N LYS A 64 9.47 40.30 -6.45
CA LYS A 64 10.92 40.53 -6.29
C LYS A 64 11.77 39.64 -7.21
N ILE A 65 11.16 38.77 -8.01
CA ILE A 65 11.87 37.94 -8.97
C ILE A 65 12.40 38.87 -10.07
N PRO A 66 13.73 38.93 -10.30
CA PRO A 66 14.30 39.79 -11.32
C PRO A 66 13.88 39.31 -12.72
N SER A 67 13.79 40.24 -13.67
CA SER A 67 13.63 39.86 -15.08
C SER A 67 14.92 39.23 -15.60
N THR A 68 14.84 38.51 -16.73
CA THR A 68 16.03 37.96 -17.39
C THR A 68 17.03 39.07 -17.75
N GLU A 69 16.56 40.26 -18.14
CA GLU A 69 17.41 41.42 -18.44
C GLU A 69 18.13 41.95 -17.19
N ASP A 70 17.50 41.88 -16.02
CA ASP A 70 18.11 42.31 -14.76
C ASP A 70 19.24 41.37 -14.33
N LEU A 71 19.17 40.07 -14.63
CA LEU A 71 20.23 39.11 -14.28
C LEU A 71 21.58 39.44 -14.92
N ASP A 72 21.57 39.92 -16.16
CA ASP A 72 22.79 40.33 -16.85
C ASP A 72 23.43 41.56 -16.18
N LEU A 73 22.61 42.44 -15.60
CA LEU A 73 23.06 43.64 -14.89
C LEU A 73 23.55 43.33 -13.46
N LEU A 74 23.04 42.26 -12.85
CA LEU A 74 23.37 41.86 -11.48
C LEU A 74 24.80 41.34 -11.28
N GLN A 75 25.55 41.06 -12.36
CA GLN A 75 26.94 40.60 -12.26
C GLN A 75 27.91 41.63 -11.65
N HIS A 76 27.45 42.88 -11.40
CA HIS A 76 28.31 43.99 -10.98
C HIS A 76 27.84 44.75 -9.73
N ASP A 77 26.71 44.39 -9.10
CA ASP A 77 26.14 45.16 -7.98
C ASP A 77 26.04 44.36 -6.67
N THR A 78 26.12 45.07 -5.53
CA THR A 78 26.12 44.49 -4.17
C THR A 78 24.73 44.13 -3.63
N GLU A 79 23.67 44.50 -4.35
CA GLU A 79 22.30 44.14 -4.05
C GLU A 79 21.91 42.95 -4.96
N ASP A 80 22.11 41.72 -4.49
CA ASP A 80 21.77 40.51 -5.24
C ASP A 80 20.45 39.89 -4.74
N PRO A 81 19.32 40.11 -5.46
CA PRO A 81 18.05 39.44 -5.22
C PRO A 81 18.10 37.92 -5.10
N VAL A 82 19.02 37.29 -5.82
CA VAL A 82 19.20 35.85 -5.81
C VAL A 82 19.84 35.41 -4.49
N ALA A 83 20.85 36.14 -4.01
CA ALA A 83 21.56 35.81 -2.78
C ALA A 83 20.64 35.82 -1.54
N TYR A 84 19.86 36.89 -1.31
CA TYR A 84 18.97 36.93 -0.15
C TYR A 84 17.78 35.96 -0.28
N THR A 85 17.34 35.65 -1.50
CA THR A 85 16.27 34.68 -1.72
C THR A 85 16.76 33.26 -1.47
N SER A 86 17.95 32.91 -1.96
CA SER A 86 18.59 31.63 -1.65
C SER A 86 18.71 31.43 -0.14
N LEU A 87 19.18 32.45 0.58
CA LEU A 87 19.23 32.46 2.03
C LEU A 87 17.84 32.32 2.66
N SER A 88 16.82 32.96 2.09
CA SER A 88 15.44 32.86 2.58
C SER A 88 14.84 31.46 2.37
N LEU A 89 15.10 30.81 1.23
CA LEU A 89 14.71 29.43 0.97
C LEU A 89 15.37 28.47 1.97
N GLN A 90 16.69 28.64 2.18
CA GLN A 90 17.44 27.87 3.18
C GLN A 90 16.83 28.03 4.58
N MET A 91 16.42 29.24 4.95
CA MET A 91 15.85 29.47 6.28
C MET A 91 14.43 28.92 6.43
N VAL A 92 13.59 29.00 5.38
CA VAL A 92 12.27 28.35 5.38
C VAL A 92 12.44 26.85 5.59
N PHE A 93 13.45 26.24 4.97
CA PHE A 93 13.80 24.84 5.17
C PHE A 93 14.24 24.52 6.61
N VAL A 94 15.15 25.32 7.19
CA VAL A 94 15.56 25.17 8.60
C VAL A 94 14.37 25.31 9.55
N LEU A 95 13.41 26.18 9.23
CA LEU A 95 12.18 26.34 10.00
C LEU A 95 11.26 25.11 9.92
N ALA A 96 11.10 24.53 8.73
CA ALA A 96 10.33 23.29 8.54
C ALA A 96 10.94 22.14 9.36
N GLN A 97 12.26 21.97 9.30
CA GLN A 97 12.98 20.94 10.06
C GLN A 97 12.85 21.08 11.57
N SER A 98 13.05 22.29 12.08
CA SER A 98 13.06 22.54 13.53
C SER A 98 11.68 22.53 14.17
N ASN A 99 10.60 22.58 13.38
CA ASN A 99 9.23 22.70 13.86
C ASN A 99 8.25 21.73 13.20
N LYS A 100 8.65 20.51 12.82
CA LYS A 100 7.78 19.53 12.12
C LYS A 100 6.34 19.42 12.70
N ALA A 101 6.20 19.39 14.03
CA ALA A 101 4.89 19.29 14.67
C ALA A 101 4.01 20.54 14.55
N SER A 102 4.61 21.72 14.39
CA SER A 102 3.91 23.01 14.25
C SER A 102 3.84 23.52 12.81
N PHE A 103 4.67 22.97 11.91
CA PHE A 103 4.65 23.26 10.48
C PHE A 103 3.52 22.47 9.83
N GLN A 104 2.29 22.96 10.03
CA GLN A 104 1.08 22.31 9.53
C GLN A 104 1.00 22.41 8.01
N GLN A 105 0.32 21.45 7.37
CA GLN A 105 0.04 21.42 5.93
C GLN A 105 -0.54 22.76 5.41
N GLU A 106 -1.35 23.45 6.22
CA GLU A 106 -1.90 24.78 5.90
C GLU A 106 -0.84 25.88 5.74
N LEU A 107 0.21 25.83 6.56
CA LEU A 107 1.32 26.77 6.45
C LEU A 107 2.14 26.49 5.20
N GLY A 108 2.40 25.20 4.92
CA GLY A 108 3.02 24.78 3.68
C GLY A 108 2.23 25.27 2.46
N ALA A 109 0.91 25.09 2.44
CA ALA A 109 0.04 25.59 1.37
C ALA A 109 0.11 27.12 1.19
N THR A 110 0.34 27.86 2.28
CA THR A 110 0.53 29.33 2.24
C THR A 110 1.88 29.73 1.66
N LEU A 111 2.93 28.95 1.92
CA LEU A 111 4.29 29.23 1.44
C LEU A 111 4.53 28.74 0.02
N TRP A 112 3.88 27.65 -0.39
CA TRP A 112 4.12 26.97 -1.65
C TRP A 112 4.12 27.88 -2.89
N PRO A 113 3.11 28.76 -3.11
CA PRO A 113 3.08 29.61 -4.31
C PRO A 113 4.25 30.60 -4.41
N ARG A 114 4.88 30.93 -3.27
CA ARG A 114 6.03 31.83 -3.19
C ARG A 114 7.34 31.08 -3.38
N VAL A 115 7.51 29.99 -2.63
CA VAL A 115 8.67 29.10 -2.74
C VAL A 115 8.78 28.56 -4.17
N TRP A 116 7.69 28.05 -4.74
CA TRP A 116 7.68 27.45 -6.06
C TRP A 116 8.16 28.41 -7.15
N LYS A 117 7.66 29.65 -7.18
CA LYS A 117 8.04 30.62 -8.21
C LYS A 117 9.54 30.94 -8.18
N TRP A 118 10.13 31.03 -7.00
CA TRP A 118 11.57 31.25 -6.85
C TRP A 118 12.38 30.02 -7.26
N VAL A 119 11.98 28.82 -6.85
CA VAL A 119 12.65 27.57 -7.24
C VAL A 119 12.59 27.38 -8.76
N HIS A 120 11.44 27.66 -9.37
CA HIS A 120 11.26 27.62 -10.83
C HIS A 120 12.17 28.61 -11.55
N PHE A 121 12.16 29.88 -11.12
CA PHE A 121 13.05 30.90 -11.67
C PHE A 121 14.52 30.50 -11.57
N MET A 122 14.96 30.06 -10.39
CA MET A 122 16.35 29.65 -10.20
C MET A 122 16.72 28.43 -11.05
N HIS A 123 15.78 27.51 -11.27
CA HIS A 123 15.99 26.36 -12.15
C HIS A 123 16.12 26.77 -13.63
N GLU A 124 15.24 27.66 -14.11
CA GLU A 124 15.25 28.15 -15.50
C GLU A 124 16.51 28.95 -15.83
N HIS A 125 16.99 29.75 -14.88
CA HIS A 125 18.10 30.68 -15.09
C HIS A 125 19.42 30.18 -14.51
N ARG A 126 19.49 28.91 -14.13
CA ARG A 126 20.62 28.25 -13.45
C ARG A 126 21.99 28.42 -14.10
N GLU A 127 22.05 28.67 -15.40
CA GLU A 127 23.30 28.88 -16.16
C GLU A 127 23.82 30.32 -16.03
N HIS A 128 22.96 31.25 -15.61
CA HIS A 128 23.25 32.67 -15.44
C HIS A 128 23.43 33.05 -13.96
N LEU A 129 23.14 32.13 -13.03
CA LEU A 129 23.31 32.38 -11.61
C LEU A 129 24.80 32.31 -11.21
N PRO A 130 25.25 33.10 -10.23
CA PRO A 130 26.64 33.05 -9.74
C PRO A 130 27.02 31.66 -9.23
N ASP A 131 28.28 31.24 -9.41
CA ASP A 131 28.82 29.93 -8.99
C ASP A 131 28.63 29.60 -7.50
N GLY A 132 28.33 30.60 -6.65
CA GLY A 132 28.01 30.45 -5.23
C GLY A 132 26.56 30.04 -4.94
N VAL A 133 25.65 30.21 -5.90
CA VAL A 133 24.28 29.69 -5.86
C VAL A 133 24.30 28.33 -6.54
N ALA A 134 25.08 27.40 -5.98
CA ALA A 134 25.29 26.09 -6.60
C ALA A 134 23.94 25.39 -6.81
N ASN A 135 23.65 25.02 -8.06
CA ASN A 135 22.42 24.32 -8.45
C ASN A 135 22.12 23.10 -7.58
N ASP A 136 23.19 22.40 -7.19
CA ASP A 136 23.15 21.25 -6.30
C ASP A 136 22.58 21.57 -4.90
N LEU A 137 22.95 22.73 -4.34
CA LEU A 137 22.46 23.17 -3.04
C LEU A 137 20.98 23.55 -3.10
N LEU A 138 20.55 24.20 -4.19
CA LEU A 138 19.13 24.54 -4.42
C LEU A 138 18.27 23.28 -4.44
N TYR A 139 18.67 22.26 -5.19
CA TYR A 139 17.94 21.00 -5.28
C TYR A 139 17.87 20.27 -3.95
N HIS A 140 18.99 20.19 -3.24
CA HIS A 140 19.02 19.59 -1.90
C HIS A 140 18.07 20.32 -0.93
N GLN A 141 18.11 21.66 -0.91
CA GLN A 141 17.22 22.47 -0.06
C GLN A 141 15.74 22.32 -0.46
N PHE A 142 15.46 22.27 -1.76
CA PHE A 142 14.11 22.07 -2.28
C PHE A 142 13.55 20.72 -1.86
N LEU A 143 14.29 19.63 -2.08
CA LEU A 143 13.87 18.28 -1.74
C LEU A 143 13.61 18.14 -0.23
N GLY A 144 14.52 18.67 0.59
CA GLY A 144 14.33 18.70 2.04
C GLY A 144 13.12 19.52 2.46
N PHE A 145 12.88 20.69 1.85
CA PHE A 145 11.69 21.50 2.16
C PHE A 145 10.40 20.75 1.83
N VAL A 146 10.34 20.05 0.69
CA VAL A 146 9.16 19.29 0.30
C VAL A 146 8.94 18.11 1.26
N GLU A 147 9.99 17.37 1.61
CA GLU A 147 9.92 16.26 2.57
C GLU A 147 9.40 16.74 3.94
N ASP A 148 10.00 17.79 4.49
CA ASP A 148 9.71 18.24 5.86
C ASP A 148 8.37 18.94 5.99
N THR A 149 7.83 19.49 4.89
CA THR A 149 6.60 20.29 4.89
C THR A 149 5.37 19.52 4.40
N PHE A 150 5.57 18.65 3.42
CA PHE A 150 4.50 18.11 2.60
C PHE A 150 4.47 16.59 2.60
N PHE A 151 4.99 15.90 3.62
CA PHE A 151 4.85 14.44 3.69
C PHE A 151 3.60 14.03 4.48
N PRO A 152 2.62 13.29 3.89
CA PRO A 152 2.53 12.85 2.49
C PRO A 152 2.12 13.97 1.52
N LEU A 153 2.53 13.85 0.25
CA LEU A 153 2.45 14.92 -0.76
C LEU A 153 1.00 15.37 -1.03
N PRO A 154 0.67 16.66 -0.80
CA PRO A 154 -0.60 17.20 -1.21
C PRO A 154 -0.70 17.29 -2.74
N TYR A 155 -1.89 16.99 -3.27
CA TYR A 155 -2.16 17.07 -4.70
C TYR A 155 -1.81 18.41 -5.35
N TYR A 156 -1.95 19.54 -4.64
CA TYR A 156 -1.60 20.86 -5.20
C TYR A 156 -0.09 21.04 -5.42
N VAL A 157 0.76 20.31 -4.70
CA VAL A 157 2.23 20.31 -4.90
C VAL A 157 2.55 19.51 -6.16
N THR A 158 2.07 18.26 -6.23
CA THR A 158 2.34 17.37 -7.37
C THR A 158 1.71 17.84 -8.67
N SER A 159 0.55 18.50 -8.62
CA SER A 159 -0.09 19.09 -9.81
C SER A 159 0.49 20.44 -10.23
N THR A 160 1.52 20.96 -9.53
CA THR A 160 2.15 22.23 -9.92
C THR A 160 2.96 22.04 -11.23
N PRO A 161 2.69 22.82 -12.30
CA PRO A 161 3.41 22.70 -13.56
C PRO A 161 4.91 22.90 -13.38
N GLY A 162 5.72 22.05 -14.01
CA GLY A 162 7.18 22.08 -13.90
C GLY A 162 7.75 21.44 -12.63
N PHE A 163 6.92 21.04 -11.66
CA PHE A 163 7.38 20.37 -10.42
C PHE A 163 8.25 19.17 -10.71
N ARG A 164 7.84 18.34 -11.67
CA ARG A 164 8.55 17.12 -12.06
C ARG A 164 9.83 17.40 -12.83
N VAL A 165 9.88 18.48 -13.61
CA VAL A 165 11.12 18.92 -14.29
C VAL A 165 12.19 19.23 -13.24
N ILE A 166 11.82 20.00 -12.22
CA ILE A 166 12.75 20.36 -11.13
C ILE A 166 13.12 19.13 -10.31
N LEU A 167 12.17 18.23 -10.03
CA LEU A 167 12.45 16.96 -9.35
C LEU A 167 13.43 16.07 -10.15
N GLY A 168 13.23 15.92 -11.46
CA GLY A 168 14.15 15.20 -12.34
C GLY A 168 15.54 15.82 -12.37
N GLY A 169 15.61 17.16 -12.45
CA GLY A 169 16.88 17.90 -12.38
C GLY A 169 17.58 17.76 -11.03
N ALA A 170 16.81 17.77 -9.94
CA ALA A 170 17.31 17.53 -8.59
C ALA A 170 17.92 16.14 -8.48
N TRP A 171 17.23 15.13 -8.96
CA TRP A 171 17.73 13.77 -8.98
C TRP A 171 19.03 13.64 -9.81
N ALA A 172 19.06 14.24 -11.00
CA ALA A 172 20.24 14.24 -11.86
C ALA A 172 21.46 14.88 -11.18
N SER A 173 21.25 16.00 -10.48
CA SER A 173 22.26 16.71 -9.72
C SER A 173 22.76 15.88 -8.53
N LEU A 174 21.85 15.32 -7.72
CA LEU A 174 22.19 14.52 -6.54
C LEU A 174 23.11 13.33 -6.86
N LEU A 175 22.90 12.66 -7.99
CA LEU A 175 23.74 11.55 -8.43
C LEU A 175 25.14 11.98 -8.90
N ARG A 176 25.33 13.26 -9.24
CA ARG A 176 26.64 13.84 -9.58
C ARG A 176 27.37 14.34 -8.33
N MET A 177 26.62 14.73 -7.30
CA MET A 177 27.20 15.17 -6.03
C MET A 177 27.91 14.02 -5.33
N LYS A 178 29.10 14.30 -4.76
CA LYS A 178 29.79 13.37 -3.85
C LYS A 178 29.18 13.45 -2.45
N LEU A 179 27.89 13.14 -2.34
CA LEU A 179 27.20 13.09 -1.05
C LEU A 179 27.71 11.94 -0.20
N SER A 180 27.82 12.17 1.10
CA SER A 180 28.18 11.13 2.06
C SER A 180 26.96 10.31 2.45
N GLY A 181 27.16 9.05 2.88
CA GLY A 181 26.11 8.02 3.03
C GLY A 181 24.77 8.50 3.58
N LYS A 182 24.74 9.27 4.68
CA LYS A 182 23.47 9.75 5.28
C LYS A 182 22.74 10.77 4.39
N GLU A 183 23.46 11.70 3.78
CA GLU A 183 22.88 12.77 2.95
C GLU A 183 22.35 12.19 1.64
N LEU A 184 23.13 11.31 1.02
CA LEU A 184 22.72 10.60 -0.19
C LEU A 184 21.50 9.71 0.10
N HIS A 185 21.50 8.98 1.22
CA HIS A 185 20.36 8.17 1.65
C HIS A 185 19.07 9.00 1.80
N ILE A 186 19.14 10.14 2.50
CA ILE A 186 17.98 11.05 2.63
C ILE A 186 17.49 11.47 1.24
N CYS A 187 18.39 11.94 0.38
CA CYS A 187 18.05 12.41 -0.95
C CYS A 187 17.43 11.31 -1.83
N VAL A 188 17.98 10.10 -1.78
CA VAL A 188 17.47 8.93 -2.50
C VAL A 188 16.10 8.53 -1.99
N ASN A 189 15.87 8.52 -0.68
CA ASN A 189 14.57 8.20 -0.10
C ASN A 189 13.51 9.22 -0.53
N ILE A 190 13.88 10.51 -0.54
CA ILE A 190 12.99 11.59 -0.97
C ILE A 190 12.60 11.40 -2.43
N VAL A 191 13.57 11.17 -3.32
CA VAL A 191 13.30 10.93 -4.75
C VAL A 191 12.46 9.68 -4.94
N ALA A 192 12.83 8.55 -4.33
CA ALA A 192 12.09 7.30 -4.44
C ALA A 192 10.64 7.43 -3.95
N TYR A 193 10.42 8.16 -2.85
CA TYR A 193 9.08 8.44 -2.36
C TYR A 193 8.28 9.31 -3.33
N PHE A 194 8.88 10.34 -3.91
CA PHE A 194 8.20 11.16 -4.90
C PHE A 194 7.83 10.37 -6.15
N LEU A 195 8.73 9.52 -6.62
CA LEU A 195 8.45 8.64 -7.76
C LEU A 195 7.24 7.72 -7.52
N LEU A 196 6.94 7.35 -6.27
CA LEU A 196 5.74 6.56 -5.92
C LEU A 196 4.42 7.34 -5.98
N GLU A 197 4.47 8.65 -5.72
CA GLU A 197 3.27 9.50 -5.67
C GLU A 197 2.93 10.09 -7.05
N LEU A 198 3.80 9.90 -8.04
CA LEU A 198 3.62 10.39 -9.40
C LEU A 198 2.84 9.38 -10.25
N ASP A 199 1.88 9.89 -11.01
CA ASP A 199 1.12 9.10 -11.98
C ASP A 199 1.78 9.18 -13.36
N PHE A 200 2.70 8.26 -13.67
CA PHE A 200 3.37 8.22 -14.96
C PHE A 200 2.50 7.67 -16.10
N THR A 201 1.25 7.29 -15.82
CA THR A 201 0.28 7.01 -16.88
C THR A 201 -0.14 8.28 -17.59
N ASP A 202 0.01 9.44 -16.94
CA ASP A 202 -0.12 10.74 -17.59
C ASP A 202 1.16 11.04 -18.41
N PRO A 203 1.07 11.12 -19.75
CA PRO A 203 2.22 11.45 -20.59
C PRO A 203 2.88 12.78 -20.22
N VAL A 204 2.13 13.75 -19.69
CA VAL A 204 2.66 15.04 -19.25
C VAL A 204 3.64 14.84 -18.10
N HIS A 205 3.28 13.98 -17.15
CA HIS A 205 4.13 13.71 -15.99
C HIS A 205 5.46 13.05 -16.40
N LEU A 206 5.39 12.09 -17.33
CA LEU A 206 6.58 11.43 -17.86
C LEU A 206 7.46 12.41 -18.65
N THR A 207 6.88 13.24 -19.52
CA THR A 207 7.62 14.26 -20.28
C THR A 207 8.33 15.24 -19.36
N GLU A 208 7.66 15.77 -18.34
CA GLU A 208 8.30 16.68 -17.39
C GLU A 208 9.49 16.01 -16.67
N MET A 209 9.35 14.74 -16.25
CA MET A 209 10.46 14.01 -15.62
C MET A 209 11.63 13.77 -16.58
N VAL A 210 11.35 13.44 -17.84
CA VAL A 210 12.36 13.27 -18.90
C VAL A 210 13.10 14.58 -19.14
N ASP A 211 12.38 15.69 -19.28
CA ASP A 211 12.95 17.03 -19.44
C ASP A 211 13.88 17.38 -18.27
N GLY A 212 13.43 17.10 -17.04
CA GLY A 212 14.23 17.29 -15.84
C GLY A 212 15.50 16.43 -15.80
N ALA A 213 15.41 15.18 -16.23
CA ALA A 213 16.51 14.22 -16.19
C ALA A 213 17.63 14.49 -17.21
N GLY A 214 17.34 15.26 -18.28
CA GLY A 214 18.30 15.54 -19.36
C GLY A 214 17.66 15.72 -20.74
N GLY A 215 16.34 15.63 -20.84
CA GLY A 215 15.59 15.80 -22.09
C GLY A 215 15.48 14.55 -22.95
N ARG A 216 16.10 13.43 -22.54
CA ARG A 216 16.01 12.14 -23.23
C ARG A 216 15.60 11.04 -22.27
N GLN A 217 14.87 10.05 -22.79
CA GLN A 217 14.39 8.93 -21.97
C GLN A 217 15.56 8.10 -21.42
N GLU A 218 16.66 8.01 -22.16
CA GLU A 218 17.89 7.34 -21.75
C GLU A 218 18.54 8.00 -20.53
N ASP A 219 18.40 9.33 -20.39
CA ASP A 219 18.91 10.04 -19.22
C ASP A 219 18.11 9.67 -17.97
N LEU A 220 16.77 9.67 -18.05
CA LEU A 220 15.91 9.21 -16.96
C LEU A 220 16.14 7.73 -16.60
N ALA A 221 16.31 6.87 -17.61
CA ALA A 221 16.65 5.47 -17.44
C ALA A 221 18.02 5.31 -16.74
N PHE A 222 19.02 6.09 -17.13
CA PHE A 222 20.34 6.08 -16.48
C PHE A 222 20.27 6.51 -15.01
N LEU A 223 19.54 7.59 -14.70
CA LEU A 223 19.35 8.02 -13.31
C LEU A 223 18.62 6.96 -12.48
N SER A 224 17.59 6.34 -13.05
CA SER A 224 16.86 5.21 -12.45
C SER A 224 17.80 4.05 -12.12
N ALA A 225 18.69 3.69 -13.05
CA ALA A 225 19.64 2.61 -12.88
C ALA A 225 20.65 2.94 -11.78
N LYS A 226 21.16 4.17 -11.74
CA LYS A 226 22.08 4.63 -10.70
C LYS A 226 21.46 4.68 -9.32
N LEU A 227 20.20 5.12 -9.23
CA LEU A 227 19.46 5.09 -7.98
C LEU A 227 19.29 3.66 -7.48
N LEU A 228 18.96 2.72 -8.38
CA LEU A 228 18.85 1.31 -8.05
C LEU A 228 20.19 0.72 -7.59
N GLU A 229 21.29 0.96 -8.31
CA GLU A 229 22.64 0.55 -7.89
C GLU A 229 22.94 1.00 -6.45
N TYR A 230 22.65 2.26 -6.14
CA TYR A 230 22.88 2.81 -4.81
C TYR A 230 22.00 2.17 -3.72
N VAL A 231 20.69 2.04 -3.99
CA VAL A 231 19.75 1.44 -3.02
C VAL A 231 20.13 -0.02 -2.72
N ILE A 232 20.66 -0.74 -3.71
CA ILE A 232 21.19 -2.11 -3.54
C ILE A 232 22.43 -2.11 -2.66
N GLU A 233 23.38 -1.20 -2.88
CA GLU A 233 24.64 -1.13 -2.12
C GLU A 233 24.41 -0.77 -0.65
N GLU A 234 23.46 0.11 -0.35
CA GLU A 234 23.15 0.56 1.02
C GLU A 234 22.12 -0.32 1.74
N HIS A 235 21.61 -1.38 1.09
CA HIS A 235 20.56 -2.25 1.63
C HIS A 235 19.32 -1.48 2.14
N SER A 236 18.95 -0.37 1.50
CA SER A 236 17.75 0.40 1.88
C SER A 236 16.48 -0.24 1.34
N VAL A 237 15.96 -1.20 2.09
CA VAL A 237 14.91 -2.11 1.62
C VAL A 237 13.57 -1.40 1.35
N THR A 238 13.23 -0.36 2.12
CA THR A 238 12.01 0.46 1.90
C THR A 238 12.04 1.22 0.57
N CYS A 239 13.21 1.65 0.13
CA CYS A 239 13.37 2.39 -1.12
C CYS A 239 13.43 1.47 -2.32
N LEU A 240 13.95 0.26 -2.14
CA LEU A 240 14.08 -0.70 -3.22
C LEU A 240 12.73 -1.18 -3.73
N GLY A 241 11.79 -1.54 -2.86
CA GLY A 241 10.46 -1.92 -3.30
C GLY A 241 9.74 -0.79 -4.04
N SER A 242 10.04 0.46 -3.67
CA SER A 242 9.34 1.65 -4.14
C SER A 242 9.82 1.98 -5.54
N LEU A 243 11.14 1.90 -5.69
CA LEU A 243 11.85 2.12 -6.91
C LEU A 243 11.65 0.97 -7.91
N VAL A 244 11.52 -0.26 -7.44
CA VAL A 244 11.12 -1.42 -8.25
C VAL A 244 9.67 -1.24 -8.73
N ALA A 245 8.74 -0.81 -7.87
CA ALA A 245 7.38 -0.51 -8.32
C ALA A 245 7.35 0.61 -9.37
N PHE A 246 8.16 1.66 -9.19
CA PHE A 246 8.29 2.77 -10.13
C PHE A 246 8.94 2.38 -11.46
N VAL A 247 10.17 1.86 -11.41
CA VAL A 247 10.97 1.51 -12.61
C VAL A 247 10.29 0.42 -13.42
N LEU A 248 9.64 -0.52 -12.74
CA LEU A 248 9.00 -1.62 -13.44
C LEU A 248 7.55 -1.25 -13.87
N GLY A 249 6.74 -0.59 -13.02
CA GLY A 249 5.27 -0.58 -13.19
C GLY A 249 4.64 0.50 -14.02
N ASP A 250 5.36 1.60 -14.23
CA ASP A 250 4.84 2.71 -15.02
C ASP A 250 5.35 2.71 -16.46
N LEU A 251 6.43 1.98 -16.75
CA LEU A 251 6.85 1.67 -18.12
C LEU A 251 5.87 0.71 -18.84
N ASP A 252 4.93 0.09 -18.10
CA ASP A 252 3.98 -0.89 -18.65
C ASP A 252 2.68 -0.30 -19.19
N LYS A 253 2.31 0.89 -18.72
CA LYS A 253 1.01 1.50 -19.06
C LYS A 253 1.06 2.49 -20.22
N GLN A 254 2.25 2.78 -20.75
CA GLN A 254 2.41 3.58 -21.96
C GLN A 254 2.53 2.63 -23.16
N PRO A 255 1.54 2.55 -24.08
CA PRO A 255 1.65 1.76 -25.31
C PRO A 255 2.78 2.23 -26.26
N VAL A 256 3.52 3.28 -25.88
CA VAL A 256 4.57 3.94 -26.66
C VAL A 256 5.95 3.82 -25.99
N ALA A 257 6.06 3.32 -24.75
CA ALA A 257 7.37 2.98 -24.19
C ALA A 257 7.83 1.66 -24.82
N ASP A 258 8.60 1.79 -25.90
CA ASP A 258 9.21 0.70 -26.65
C ASP A 258 9.81 -0.34 -25.69
N VAL A 259 9.59 -1.63 -25.98
CA VAL A 259 10.33 -2.75 -25.36
C VAL A 259 11.84 -2.48 -25.38
N SER A 260 12.32 -1.72 -26.36
CA SER A 260 13.66 -1.15 -26.41
C SER A 260 14.06 -0.42 -25.14
N LEU A 261 13.28 0.51 -24.59
CA LEU A 261 13.68 1.28 -23.39
C LEU A 261 13.86 0.36 -22.17
N ARG A 262 13.00 -0.66 -22.03
CA ARG A 262 13.12 -1.68 -20.98
C ARG A 262 14.39 -2.50 -21.17
N MET A 263 14.65 -2.91 -22.40
CA MET A 263 15.82 -3.72 -22.76
C MET A 263 17.12 -2.92 -22.67
N ASP A 264 17.12 -1.63 -22.98
CA ASP A 264 18.25 -0.70 -22.87
C ASP A 264 18.54 -0.38 -21.41
N PHE A 265 17.51 -0.20 -20.59
CA PHE A 265 17.63 -0.09 -19.14
C PHE A 265 18.26 -1.35 -18.53
N ILE A 266 17.73 -2.53 -18.87
CA ILE A 266 18.28 -3.83 -18.44
C ILE A 266 19.69 -4.05 -19.00
N ALA A 267 19.98 -3.60 -20.22
CA ALA A 267 21.31 -3.72 -20.84
C ALA A 267 22.34 -2.78 -20.22
N THR A 268 21.90 -1.64 -19.66
CA THR A 268 22.76 -0.67 -18.98
C THR A 268 23.18 -1.16 -17.59
N LEU A 269 22.34 -1.97 -16.93
CA LEU A 269 22.71 -2.62 -15.68
C LEU A 269 23.76 -3.72 -15.92
N ARG A 270 24.86 -3.69 -15.16
CA ARG A 270 25.79 -4.82 -15.13
C ARG A 270 25.03 -6.08 -14.64
N GLN A 271 25.37 -7.24 -15.20
CA GLN A 271 24.76 -8.53 -14.84
C GLN A 271 24.67 -8.73 -13.31
N ASP A 272 25.78 -8.48 -12.60
CA ASP A 272 25.81 -8.62 -11.13
C ASP A 272 24.89 -7.62 -10.43
N SER A 273 24.78 -6.40 -10.94
CA SER A 273 23.90 -5.36 -10.38
C SER A 273 22.43 -5.71 -10.59
N PHE A 274 22.08 -6.22 -11.78
CA PHE A 274 20.72 -6.68 -12.08
C PHE A 274 20.32 -7.89 -11.21
N LEU A 275 21.22 -8.85 -11.03
CA LEU A 275 20.96 -10.01 -10.18
C LEU A 275 20.76 -9.60 -8.71
N LYS A 276 21.62 -8.71 -8.20
CA LYS A 276 21.47 -8.14 -6.85
C LYS A 276 20.18 -7.35 -6.73
N LEU A 277 19.78 -6.59 -7.76
CA LEU A 277 18.53 -5.85 -7.79
C LEU A 277 17.34 -6.80 -7.64
N LEU A 278 17.25 -7.81 -8.50
CA LEU A 278 16.12 -8.73 -8.49
C LEU A 278 16.08 -9.53 -7.18
N THR A 279 17.23 -9.97 -6.68
CA THR A 279 17.36 -10.61 -5.36
C THR A 279 16.86 -9.69 -4.25
N ALA A 280 17.30 -8.45 -4.20
CA ALA A 280 16.95 -7.53 -3.14
C ALA A 280 15.49 -7.05 -3.26
N ALA A 281 14.95 -6.89 -4.47
CA ALA A 281 13.53 -6.60 -4.71
C ALA A 281 12.66 -7.75 -4.18
N MET A 282 13.09 -8.98 -4.43
CA MET A 282 12.45 -10.19 -3.93
C MET A 282 12.54 -10.29 -2.41
N ASP A 283 13.71 -10.08 -1.84
CA ASP A 283 13.93 -10.00 -0.39
C ASP A 283 13.02 -8.93 0.24
N THR A 284 12.85 -7.80 -0.44
CA THR A 284 11.94 -6.72 -0.03
C THR A 284 10.49 -7.18 0.06
N LEU A 285 10.00 -7.81 -1.02
CA LEU A 285 8.62 -8.31 -1.10
C LEU A 285 8.32 -9.42 -0.09
N VAL A 286 9.36 -10.11 0.40
CA VAL A 286 9.25 -11.18 1.39
C VAL A 286 9.37 -10.67 2.81
N HIS A 287 10.39 -9.87 3.10
CA HIS A 287 10.84 -9.63 4.47
C HIS A 287 10.54 -8.23 5.01
N THR A 288 10.38 -7.22 4.17
CA THR A 288 10.42 -5.81 4.64
C THR A 288 9.24 -4.96 4.24
N ALA A 289 8.34 -5.47 3.39
CA ALA A 289 7.05 -4.82 3.19
C ALA A 289 6.40 -4.58 4.57
N PRO A 290 6.05 -3.32 4.92
CA PRO A 290 5.38 -3.01 6.17
C PRO A 290 4.21 -3.96 6.36
N ARG A 291 4.04 -4.46 7.60
CA ARG A 291 3.00 -5.45 7.95
C ARG A 291 1.66 -5.10 7.31
N ASP A 292 1.28 -3.83 7.34
CA ASP A 292 -0.05 -3.39 6.90
C ASP A 292 -0.15 -3.11 5.40
N SER A 293 0.87 -3.46 4.60
CA SER A 293 0.97 -3.07 3.20
C SER A 293 1.44 -4.16 2.25
N VAL A 294 1.72 -5.38 2.73
CA VAL A 294 2.30 -6.46 1.91
C VAL A 294 1.57 -6.66 0.57
N SER A 295 0.24 -6.70 0.58
CA SER A 295 -0.54 -6.85 -0.66
C SER A 295 -0.42 -5.64 -1.60
N VAL A 296 -0.22 -4.43 -1.07
CA VAL A 296 -0.01 -3.20 -1.85
C VAL A 296 1.31 -3.27 -2.61
N TRP A 297 2.39 -3.66 -1.95
CA TRP A 297 3.72 -3.79 -2.57
C TRP A 297 3.74 -4.90 -3.61
N ARG A 298 3.13 -6.06 -3.31
CA ARG A 298 3.06 -7.18 -4.25
C ARG A 298 2.21 -6.83 -5.47
N ARG A 299 1.07 -6.16 -5.28
CA ARG A 299 0.28 -5.61 -6.39
C ARG A 299 1.09 -4.63 -7.23
N ALA A 300 1.79 -3.70 -6.58
CA ALA A 300 2.59 -2.69 -7.28
C ALA A 300 3.73 -3.34 -8.07
N ALA A 301 4.39 -4.37 -7.53
CA ALA A 301 5.41 -5.13 -8.23
C ALA A 301 4.85 -5.95 -9.40
N ILE A 302 3.64 -6.50 -9.29
CA ILE A 302 3.00 -7.24 -10.39
C ILE A 302 2.60 -6.31 -11.53
N ARG A 303 1.92 -5.20 -11.22
CA ARG A 303 1.66 -4.11 -12.19
C ARG A 303 2.95 -3.48 -12.69
N GLY A 304 3.99 -3.62 -11.88
CA GLY A 304 5.40 -3.54 -12.17
C GLY A 304 5.85 -4.22 -13.46
N GLY A 305 5.15 -5.23 -13.96
CA GLY A 305 5.79 -6.14 -14.91
C GLY A 305 6.99 -6.87 -14.29
N LEU A 306 7.08 -6.98 -12.94
CA LEU A 306 8.13 -7.77 -12.28
C LEU A 306 8.13 -9.19 -12.85
N LEU A 307 6.95 -9.77 -13.10
CA LEU A 307 6.81 -11.09 -13.73
C LEU A 307 7.40 -11.12 -15.15
N SER A 308 7.12 -10.12 -15.97
CA SER A 308 7.69 -10.01 -17.33
C SER A 308 9.20 -9.84 -17.31
N ILE A 309 9.72 -9.09 -16.33
CA ILE A 309 11.17 -8.89 -16.14
C ILE A 309 11.84 -10.16 -15.64
N MET A 310 11.20 -10.87 -14.71
CA MET A 310 11.63 -12.18 -14.23
C MET A 310 11.67 -13.19 -15.38
N ALA A 311 10.66 -13.18 -16.25
CA ALA A 311 10.61 -13.98 -17.47
C ALA A 311 11.74 -13.60 -18.45
N GLY A 312 11.97 -12.30 -18.68
CA GLY A 312 13.07 -11.83 -19.50
C GLY A 312 14.44 -12.21 -18.95
N ALA A 313 14.61 -12.09 -17.64
CA ALA A 313 15.85 -12.35 -16.92
C ALA A 313 16.24 -13.84 -16.88
N SER A 314 15.26 -14.73 -16.70
CA SER A 314 15.50 -16.18 -16.69
C SER A 314 16.10 -16.68 -18.01
N ARG A 315 15.77 -16.02 -19.14
CA ARG A 315 16.39 -16.29 -20.45
C ARG A 315 17.87 -15.96 -20.47
N ARG A 316 18.27 -14.86 -19.82
CA ARG A 316 19.64 -14.32 -19.86
C ARG A 316 20.55 -14.91 -18.77
N PHE A 317 20.01 -15.25 -17.60
CA PHE A 317 20.75 -15.66 -16.42
C PHE A 317 20.35 -17.07 -15.95
N ARG A 318 20.44 -18.05 -16.86
CA ARG A 318 20.07 -19.44 -16.57
C ARG A 318 20.85 -19.97 -15.36
N GLY A 319 20.15 -20.50 -14.36
CA GLY A 319 20.72 -21.10 -13.16
C GLY A 319 20.90 -20.15 -11.98
N ASP A 320 21.39 -18.92 -12.21
CA ASP A 320 21.65 -17.96 -11.12
C ASP A 320 20.34 -17.47 -10.46
N LEU A 321 19.28 -17.30 -11.26
CA LEU A 321 17.98 -16.80 -10.78
C LEU A 321 16.98 -17.89 -10.43
N ASP A 322 17.25 -19.15 -10.78
CA ASP A 322 16.26 -20.23 -10.70
C ASP A 322 15.70 -20.36 -9.28
N HIS A 323 16.55 -20.31 -8.25
CA HIS A 323 16.12 -20.42 -6.86
C HIS A 323 15.20 -19.26 -6.41
N ILE A 324 15.49 -18.02 -6.82
CA ILE A 324 14.68 -16.83 -6.49
C ILE A 324 13.35 -16.86 -7.24
N LEU A 325 13.41 -17.16 -8.53
CA LEU A 325 12.24 -17.24 -9.38
C LEU A 325 11.28 -18.35 -8.92
N ARG A 326 11.83 -19.51 -8.56
CA ARG A 326 11.07 -20.62 -7.99
C ARG A 326 10.47 -20.25 -6.65
N PHE A 327 11.23 -19.60 -5.77
CA PHE A 327 10.67 -19.12 -4.52
C PHE A 327 9.51 -18.13 -4.77
N PHE A 328 9.64 -17.25 -5.77
CA PHE A 328 8.55 -16.33 -6.14
C PHE A 328 7.31 -17.08 -6.64
N LEU A 329 7.46 -17.94 -7.64
CA LEU A 329 6.36 -18.60 -8.33
C LEU A 329 5.74 -19.74 -7.53
N ALA A 330 6.54 -20.50 -6.78
CA ALA A 330 6.08 -21.65 -6.02
C ALA A 330 5.64 -21.30 -4.59
N LYS A 331 6.03 -20.11 -4.07
CA LYS A 331 5.68 -19.70 -2.71
C LYS A 331 5.09 -18.30 -2.61
N LEU A 332 5.85 -17.26 -2.95
CA LEU A 332 5.45 -15.88 -2.64
C LEU A 332 4.16 -15.46 -3.37
N LEU A 333 4.12 -15.66 -4.68
CA LEU A 333 2.99 -15.28 -5.51
C LEU A 333 1.75 -16.13 -5.21
N PRO A 334 1.85 -17.47 -5.08
CA PRO A 334 0.76 -18.30 -4.59
C PRO A 334 0.13 -17.82 -3.28
N GLU A 335 0.95 -17.54 -2.25
CA GLU A 335 0.49 -17.03 -0.95
C GLU A 335 -0.20 -15.67 -1.08
N SER A 336 0.20 -14.87 -2.07
CA SER A 336 -0.34 -13.52 -2.31
C SER A 336 -1.67 -13.53 -3.05
N MET A 337 -1.98 -14.60 -3.76
CA MET A 337 -3.19 -14.68 -4.55
C MET A 337 -4.46 -14.83 -3.68
N VAL A 338 -4.34 -14.83 -2.35
CA VAL A 338 -5.49 -14.67 -1.44
C VAL A 338 -6.00 -13.23 -1.42
N TYR A 339 -5.17 -12.27 -1.85
CA TYR A 339 -5.51 -10.86 -1.82
C TYR A 339 -6.19 -10.40 -3.11
N TYR A 340 -7.39 -9.82 -3.01
CA TYR A 340 -8.18 -9.32 -4.13
C TYR A 340 -7.37 -8.39 -5.01
N ASN A 341 -6.67 -7.44 -4.41
CA ASN A 341 -5.90 -6.43 -5.14
C ASN A 341 -4.71 -7.03 -5.92
N VAL A 342 -4.16 -8.16 -5.46
CA VAL A 342 -3.13 -8.93 -6.16
C VAL A 342 -3.74 -9.72 -7.31
N VAL A 343 -4.88 -10.38 -7.09
CA VAL A 343 -5.59 -11.14 -8.14
C VAL A 343 -6.06 -10.22 -9.25
N VAL A 344 -6.50 -8.99 -8.94
CA VAL A 344 -6.80 -7.96 -9.95
C VAL A 344 -5.57 -7.65 -10.79
N ALA A 345 -4.43 -7.36 -10.16
CA ALA A 345 -3.20 -7.07 -10.91
C ALA A 345 -2.75 -8.24 -11.79
N ILE A 346 -2.87 -9.48 -11.30
CA ILE A 346 -2.59 -10.67 -12.13
C ILE A 346 -3.59 -10.76 -13.28
N SER A 347 -4.89 -10.56 -13.04
CA SER A 347 -5.91 -10.64 -14.09
C SER A 347 -5.73 -9.62 -15.22
N GLU A 348 -5.09 -8.49 -14.92
CA GLU A 348 -4.79 -7.42 -15.90
C GLU A 348 -3.65 -7.81 -16.85
N ILE A 349 -2.68 -8.62 -16.39
CA ILE A 349 -1.49 -9.01 -17.17
C ILE A 349 -1.49 -10.47 -17.60
N LEU A 350 -2.46 -11.28 -17.16
CA LEU A 350 -2.41 -12.74 -17.30
C LEU A 350 -2.33 -13.16 -18.77
N ASP A 351 -3.12 -12.53 -19.63
CA ASP A 351 -3.21 -12.88 -21.06
C ASP A 351 -1.89 -12.57 -21.80
N ASP A 352 -1.27 -11.43 -21.51
CA ASP A 352 0.04 -11.04 -22.07
C ASP A 352 1.15 -11.97 -21.58
N LEU A 353 1.09 -12.32 -20.30
CA LEU A 353 2.08 -13.17 -19.67
C LEU A 353 2.04 -14.62 -20.19
N ILE A 354 0.85 -15.14 -20.52
CA ILE A 354 0.70 -16.43 -21.20
C ILE A 354 1.45 -16.41 -22.53
N ILE A 355 1.26 -15.35 -23.33
CA ILE A 355 1.90 -15.24 -24.66
C ILE A 355 3.43 -15.21 -24.52
N ASP A 356 3.95 -14.46 -23.54
CA ASP A 356 5.39 -14.35 -23.30
C ASP A 356 6.02 -15.65 -22.75
N LEU A 357 5.30 -16.38 -21.89
CA LEU A 357 5.79 -17.58 -21.22
C LEU A 357 5.55 -18.88 -21.99
N GLN A 358 4.61 -18.91 -22.94
CA GLN A 358 4.37 -20.05 -23.84
C GLN A 358 5.37 -20.12 -25.01
N GLN A 359 6.31 -19.18 -25.12
CA GLN A 359 7.35 -19.26 -26.13
C GLN A 359 8.25 -20.49 -25.88
N GLU A 360 8.64 -21.21 -26.94
CA GLU A 360 9.53 -22.40 -26.94
C GLU A 360 10.81 -22.22 -26.10
N GLN A 361 11.15 -20.98 -25.76
CA GLN A 361 12.31 -20.58 -24.97
C GLN A 361 12.21 -20.94 -23.47
N PHE A 362 11.00 -21.15 -22.93
CA PHE A 362 10.80 -21.63 -21.56
C PHE A 362 10.75 -23.15 -21.47
N GLU A 363 10.50 -23.84 -22.59
CA GLU A 363 10.50 -25.29 -22.63
C GLU A 363 11.89 -25.82 -22.27
N GLY A 364 11.95 -26.58 -21.17
CA GLY A 364 13.18 -27.17 -20.63
C GLY A 364 13.84 -26.41 -19.48
N LEU A 365 13.34 -25.23 -19.08
CA LEU A 365 13.73 -24.63 -17.81
C LEU A 365 12.91 -25.25 -16.67
N GLU A 366 13.54 -25.55 -15.54
CA GLU A 366 12.82 -26.21 -14.45
C GLU A 366 11.73 -25.32 -13.82
N ILE A 367 11.91 -23.99 -13.90
CA ILE A 367 10.92 -22.97 -13.50
C ILE A 367 9.61 -23.07 -14.29
N TYR A 368 9.65 -23.63 -15.51
CA TYR A 368 8.46 -23.71 -16.35
C TYR A 368 7.38 -24.58 -15.69
N ASN A 369 7.78 -25.65 -15.00
CA ASN A 369 6.83 -26.48 -14.25
C ASN A 369 6.20 -25.71 -13.07
N ASP A 370 7.01 -24.93 -12.33
CA ASP A 370 6.52 -24.08 -11.24
C ASP A 370 5.55 -23.02 -11.77
N TRP A 371 5.84 -22.46 -12.95
CA TRP A 371 4.95 -21.54 -13.66
C TRP A 371 3.62 -22.19 -14.06
N LEU A 372 3.65 -23.34 -14.74
CA LEU A 372 2.44 -24.04 -15.18
C LEU A 372 1.57 -24.42 -13.98
N GLN A 373 2.19 -24.88 -12.89
CA GLN A 373 1.50 -25.20 -11.65
C GLN A 373 0.83 -23.95 -11.07
N PHE A 374 1.56 -22.84 -10.95
CA PHE A 374 0.96 -21.58 -10.49
C PHE A 374 -0.20 -21.13 -11.39
N TYR A 375 -0.02 -21.20 -12.71
CA TYR A 375 -0.99 -20.72 -13.68
C TYR A 375 -2.29 -21.55 -13.63
N PHE A 376 -2.19 -22.85 -13.90
CA PHE A 376 -3.34 -23.74 -14.05
C PHE A 376 -3.98 -24.09 -12.70
N ASP A 377 -3.19 -24.34 -11.67
CA ASP A 377 -3.72 -24.83 -10.39
C ASP A 377 -4.19 -23.69 -9.48
N LEU A 378 -3.86 -22.43 -9.81
CA LEU A 378 -4.13 -21.31 -8.91
C LEU A 378 -4.61 -20.03 -9.59
N ALA A 379 -3.83 -19.47 -10.52
CA ALA A 379 -4.08 -18.15 -11.06
C ALA A 379 -5.40 -18.10 -11.85
N GLU A 380 -5.59 -19.05 -12.77
CA GLU A 380 -6.79 -19.13 -13.60
C GLU A 380 -8.06 -19.28 -12.74
N ILE A 381 -8.01 -20.16 -11.73
CA ILE A 381 -9.13 -20.40 -10.81
C ILE A 381 -9.49 -19.11 -10.06
N ARG A 382 -8.49 -18.44 -9.46
CA ARG A 382 -8.72 -17.25 -8.62
C ARG A 382 -9.13 -16.03 -9.46
N VAL A 383 -8.59 -15.88 -10.67
CA VAL A 383 -9.05 -14.88 -11.63
C VAL A 383 -10.48 -15.20 -12.12
N GLY A 384 -10.82 -16.47 -12.29
CA GLY A 384 -12.19 -16.91 -12.56
C GLY A 384 -13.17 -16.50 -11.47
N LEU A 385 -12.81 -16.73 -10.20
CA LEU A 385 -13.58 -16.26 -9.03
C LEU A 385 -13.74 -14.73 -9.03
N LEU A 386 -12.66 -14.00 -9.32
CA LEU A 386 -12.69 -12.54 -9.45
C LEU A 386 -13.63 -12.08 -10.57
N ARG A 387 -13.58 -12.69 -11.75
CA ARG A 387 -14.46 -12.35 -12.88
C ARG A 387 -15.92 -12.64 -12.53
N GLY A 388 -16.19 -13.73 -11.80
CA GLY A 388 -17.50 -14.08 -11.28
C GLY A 388 -18.08 -13.05 -10.29
N LEU A 389 -17.24 -12.22 -9.66
CA LEU A 389 -17.72 -11.12 -8.80
C LEU A 389 -18.48 -10.05 -9.59
N VAL A 390 -18.12 -9.82 -10.85
CA VAL A 390 -18.70 -8.77 -11.68
C VAL A 390 -20.08 -9.24 -12.16
N GLY A 391 -21.13 -8.76 -11.47
CA GLY A 391 -22.52 -9.07 -11.81
C GLY A 391 -23.17 -10.16 -10.96
N ALA A 392 -22.43 -10.81 -10.06
CA ALA A 392 -23.04 -11.70 -9.07
C ALA A 392 -24.00 -10.90 -8.17
N LYS A 393 -25.21 -11.44 -7.96
CA LYS A 393 -26.12 -10.90 -6.95
C LYS A 393 -25.44 -10.99 -5.59
N ALA A 394 -25.30 -9.85 -4.92
CA ALA A 394 -24.75 -9.83 -3.58
C ALA A 394 -25.80 -10.38 -2.62
N LEU A 395 -25.82 -11.68 -2.38
CA LEU A 395 -26.74 -12.30 -1.44
C LEU A 395 -26.30 -12.05 0.01
N LYS A 396 -27.27 -11.90 0.91
CA LYS A 396 -27.06 -11.70 2.35
C LYS A 396 -28.06 -12.50 3.17
N ALA A 397 -27.52 -13.27 4.11
CA ALA A 397 -28.31 -13.88 5.18
C ALA A 397 -28.78 -12.82 6.18
N CYS A 398 -29.98 -13.02 6.73
CA CYS A 398 -30.49 -12.25 7.84
C CYS A 398 -29.63 -12.48 9.10
N ASP A 399 -29.18 -11.40 9.74
CA ASP A 399 -28.35 -11.50 10.93
C ASP A 399 -29.12 -11.93 12.18
N ASN A 400 -30.46 -11.92 12.14
CA ASN A 400 -31.23 -12.70 13.10
C ASN A 400 -30.97 -14.18 12.83
N VAL A 401 -30.06 -14.78 13.60
CA VAL A 401 -29.59 -16.16 13.39
C VAL A 401 -30.69 -17.21 13.52
N GLU A 402 -31.82 -16.82 14.09
CA GLU A 402 -33.01 -17.67 14.21
C GLU A 402 -33.89 -17.67 12.94
N CYS A 403 -33.68 -16.74 12.01
CA CYS A 403 -34.49 -16.57 10.79
C CYS A 403 -34.06 -17.49 9.64
N GLY A 404 -32.78 -17.49 9.25
CA GLY A 404 -32.28 -18.31 8.13
C GLY A 404 -32.58 -17.77 6.73
N GLU A 405 -33.38 -16.71 6.59
CA GLU A 405 -33.65 -16.09 5.28
C GLU A 405 -32.37 -15.54 4.65
N ILE A 406 -32.17 -15.83 3.36
CA ILE A 406 -31.09 -15.29 2.53
C ILE A 406 -31.74 -14.57 1.35
N ARG A 407 -31.42 -13.29 1.17
CA ARG A 407 -32.03 -12.42 0.16
C ARG A 407 -30.98 -11.64 -0.61
N ASP A 408 -31.41 -10.98 -1.68
CA ASP A 408 -30.57 -9.96 -2.29
C ASP A 408 -30.24 -8.88 -1.27
N ARG A 409 -28.98 -8.45 -1.20
CA ARG A 409 -28.52 -7.42 -0.27
C ARG A 409 -29.32 -6.13 -0.38
N SER A 410 -29.83 -5.80 -1.57
CA SER A 410 -30.68 -4.64 -1.80
C SER A 410 -32.07 -4.75 -1.15
N GLU A 411 -32.53 -5.97 -0.87
CA GLU A 411 -33.81 -6.25 -0.21
C GLU A 411 -33.68 -6.30 1.33
N CYS A 412 -32.46 -6.36 1.84
CA CYS A 412 -32.19 -6.40 3.28
C CYS A 412 -32.12 -4.99 3.88
N GLN A 413 -32.73 -4.82 5.06
CA GLN A 413 -32.66 -3.60 5.88
C GLN A 413 -31.39 -3.59 6.71
N ARG A 414 -30.66 -2.47 6.71
CA ARG A 414 -29.47 -2.28 7.56
C ARG A 414 -29.87 -1.77 8.94
N CYS A 415 -29.13 -2.17 9.96
CA CYS A 415 -29.25 -1.54 11.28
C CYS A 415 -28.91 -0.05 11.19
N SER A 416 -29.83 0.83 11.58
CA SER A 416 -29.63 2.29 11.53
C SER A 416 -28.55 2.82 12.48
N GLY A 417 -28.13 2.03 13.48
CA GLY A 417 -27.06 2.39 14.41
C GLY A 417 -25.68 2.09 13.82
N CYS A 418 -25.34 0.81 13.67
CA CYS A 418 -24.00 0.38 13.25
C CYS A 418 -23.83 0.19 11.74
N ASN A 419 -24.92 0.17 10.96
CA ASN A 419 -24.94 -0.11 9.52
C ASN A 419 -24.25 -1.42 9.09
N SER A 420 -23.89 -2.30 10.03
CA SER A 420 -23.08 -3.49 9.76
C SER A 420 -23.91 -4.76 9.64
N PHE A 421 -25.09 -4.78 10.29
CA PHE A 421 -26.01 -5.90 10.30
C PHE A 421 -27.14 -5.70 9.28
N TYR A 422 -27.57 -6.79 8.65
CA TYR A 422 -28.60 -6.89 7.62
C TYR A 422 -29.74 -7.77 8.10
N TYR A 423 -30.98 -7.32 7.90
CA TYR A 423 -32.18 -8.03 8.32
C TYR A 423 -33.18 -8.09 7.16
N CYS A 424 -33.87 -9.21 7.00
CA CYS A 424 -34.91 -9.34 5.97
C CYS A 424 -36.13 -8.43 6.23
N ASN A 425 -36.36 -8.03 7.50
CA ASN A 425 -37.42 -7.13 7.92
C ASN A 425 -37.15 -6.54 9.33
N ARG A 426 -37.98 -5.57 9.73
CA ARG A 426 -37.90 -4.87 11.01
C ARG A 426 -38.14 -5.78 12.22
N GLU A 427 -38.97 -6.81 12.08
CA GLU A 427 -39.25 -7.76 13.16
C GLU A 427 -37.99 -8.56 13.51
N CYS A 428 -37.27 -9.07 12.50
CA CYS A 428 -35.99 -9.74 12.69
C CYS A 428 -34.96 -8.83 13.37
N GLN A 429 -34.87 -7.56 12.97
CA GLN A 429 -34.01 -6.59 13.63
C GLN A 429 -34.38 -6.42 15.11
N MET A 430 -35.67 -6.27 15.44
CA MET A 430 -36.12 -6.10 16.83
C MET A 430 -35.87 -7.34 17.68
N THR A 431 -36.05 -8.53 17.10
CA THR A 431 -35.76 -9.81 17.77
C THR A 431 -34.26 -9.95 18.03
N ASP A 432 -33.43 -9.69 17.03
CA ASP A 432 -31.97 -9.73 17.18
C ASP A 432 -31.46 -8.66 18.17
N TRP A 433 -32.09 -7.48 18.19
CA TRP A 433 -31.82 -6.42 19.15
C TRP A 433 -32.09 -6.84 20.60
N ARG A 434 -33.27 -7.45 20.85
CA ARG A 434 -33.73 -7.78 22.20
C ARG A 434 -33.13 -9.08 22.73
N ARG A 435 -33.02 -10.09 21.87
CA ARG A 435 -32.66 -11.47 22.24
C ARG A 435 -31.40 -11.94 21.54
N GLY A 436 -31.15 -11.46 20.33
CA GLY A 436 -29.99 -11.80 19.51
C GLY A 436 -28.66 -11.21 19.96
N GLY A 437 -28.62 -10.41 21.02
CA GLY A 437 -27.38 -9.85 21.57
C GLY A 437 -26.84 -8.65 20.78
N HIS A 438 -27.43 -8.29 19.65
CA HIS A 438 -26.99 -7.16 18.83
C HIS A 438 -26.88 -5.84 19.60
N ARG A 439 -27.80 -5.60 20.55
CA ARG A 439 -27.76 -4.40 21.41
C ARG A 439 -26.43 -4.22 22.13
N ASN A 440 -25.78 -5.32 22.53
CA ASN A 440 -24.52 -5.30 23.27
C ASN A 440 -23.33 -4.91 22.38
N TYR A 441 -23.43 -5.17 21.07
CA TYR A 441 -22.33 -5.02 20.12
C TYR A 441 -22.56 -3.91 19.08
N CYS A 442 -23.76 -3.32 19.02
CA CYS A 442 -24.09 -2.26 18.06
C CYS A 442 -23.15 -1.07 18.20
N GLY A 443 -22.84 -0.63 19.43
CA GLY A 443 -21.92 0.49 19.69
C GLY A 443 -20.50 0.19 19.22
N SER A 444 -19.96 -0.98 19.57
CA SER A 444 -18.63 -1.42 19.14
C SER A 444 -18.54 -1.56 17.62
N ASN A 445 -19.56 -2.11 16.97
CA ASN A 445 -19.62 -2.20 15.51
C ASN A 445 -19.75 -0.83 14.82
N MET A 446 -20.44 0.13 15.44
CA MET A 446 -20.48 1.50 14.95
C MET A 446 -19.08 2.14 15.03
N MET A 447 -18.39 2.01 16.16
CA MET A 447 -17.02 2.50 16.32
C MET A 447 -16.06 1.82 15.34
N LEU A 448 -16.19 0.51 15.15
CA LEU A 448 -15.43 -0.22 14.13
C LEU A 448 -15.79 0.22 12.72
N SER A 449 -17.06 0.55 12.42
CA SER A 449 -17.48 1.09 11.13
C SER A 449 -16.93 2.49 10.85
N LEU A 450 -16.76 3.31 11.88
CA LEU A 450 -16.15 4.64 11.77
C LEU A 450 -14.62 4.55 11.72
N ALA A 451 -14.02 3.68 12.54
CA ALA A 451 -12.59 3.39 12.55
C ALA A 451 -12.14 2.60 11.31
N LYS A 452 -13.07 1.90 10.62
CA LYS A 452 -12.84 1.16 9.36
C LYS A 452 -12.27 2.03 8.25
N SER A 453 -12.28 3.37 8.36
CA SER A 453 -11.56 4.25 7.44
C SER A 453 -10.04 4.32 7.70
N ARG A 454 -9.54 3.82 8.84
CA ARG A 454 -8.11 3.88 9.21
C ARG A 454 -7.52 2.58 9.76
N THR A 455 -8.30 1.67 10.35
CA THR A 455 -7.74 0.47 11.03
C THR A 455 -8.18 -0.87 10.43
N CYS A 456 -9.21 -0.90 9.58
CA CYS A 456 -9.59 -2.14 8.91
C CYS A 456 -8.76 -2.31 7.65
N MET A 457 -7.71 -3.11 7.77
CA MET A 457 -6.69 -3.28 6.73
C MET A 457 -7.22 -3.91 5.45
N PHE A 458 -8.30 -4.69 5.52
CA PHE A 458 -8.96 -5.23 4.34
C PHE A 458 -10.16 -4.38 3.94
N GLY A 459 -10.14 -3.87 2.71
CA GLY A 459 -11.27 -3.16 2.12
C GLY A 459 -12.52 -4.03 1.93
N PHE A 460 -13.60 -3.44 1.43
CA PHE A 460 -14.83 -4.19 1.16
C PHE A 460 -14.63 -5.32 0.13
N HIS A 461 -13.99 -5.01 -1.01
CA HIS A 461 -13.73 -5.98 -2.07
C HIS A 461 -12.82 -7.13 -1.61
N GLU A 462 -11.80 -6.79 -0.83
CA GLU A 462 -10.87 -7.73 -0.21
C GLU A 462 -11.58 -8.78 0.63
N ARG A 463 -12.38 -8.35 1.61
CA ARG A 463 -13.15 -9.27 2.47
C ARG A 463 -14.18 -10.10 1.69
N TYR A 464 -14.73 -9.53 0.62
CA TYR A 464 -15.72 -10.23 -0.20
C TYR A 464 -15.06 -11.31 -1.06
N PHE A 465 -13.91 -11.01 -1.67
CA PHE A 465 -13.11 -11.99 -2.40
C PHE A 465 -12.61 -13.11 -1.51
N MET A 466 -12.05 -12.79 -0.33
CA MET A 466 -11.61 -13.79 0.65
C MET A 466 -12.75 -14.74 1.05
N ARG A 467 -13.98 -14.22 1.21
CA ARG A 467 -15.14 -15.07 1.46
C ARG A 467 -15.42 -16.03 0.30
N LEU A 468 -15.38 -15.53 -0.94
CA LEU A 468 -15.57 -16.40 -2.11
C LEU A 468 -14.49 -17.46 -2.21
N LEU A 469 -13.24 -17.10 -1.91
CA LEU A 469 -12.13 -18.04 -1.93
C LEU A 469 -12.34 -19.17 -0.91
N VAL A 470 -12.67 -18.83 0.34
CA VAL A 470 -12.99 -19.82 1.38
C VAL A 470 -14.20 -20.66 0.97
N GLN A 471 -15.19 -20.06 0.29
CA GLN A 471 -16.40 -20.77 -0.13
C GLN A 471 -16.10 -21.76 -1.26
N ASP A 472 -15.32 -21.36 -2.25
CA ASP A 472 -14.87 -22.24 -3.33
C ASP A 472 -14.07 -23.43 -2.81
N ASP A 473 -13.09 -23.18 -1.93
CA ASP A 473 -12.29 -24.23 -1.31
C ASP A 473 -13.13 -25.11 -0.37
N PHE A 474 -14.09 -24.53 0.36
CA PHE A 474 -15.04 -25.29 1.18
C PHE A 474 -15.85 -26.27 0.33
N LEU A 475 -16.38 -25.83 -0.81
CA LEU A 475 -17.19 -26.67 -1.69
C LEU A 475 -16.37 -27.80 -2.30
N LYS A 476 -15.11 -27.54 -2.69
CA LYS A 476 -14.18 -28.56 -3.19
C LYS A 476 -13.86 -29.63 -2.14
N GLU A 477 -13.76 -29.23 -0.88
CA GLU A 477 -13.34 -30.09 0.23
C GLU A 477 -14.47 -30.47 1.20
N ILE A 478 -15.74 -30.22 0.82
CA ILE A 478 -16.90 -30.34 1.72
C ILE A 478 -17.02 -31.72 2.37
N HIS A 479 -16.73 -32.79 1.60
CA HIS A 479 -16.73 -34.15 2.11
C HIS A 479 -15.66 -34.39 3.18
N SER A 480 -14.44 -33.88 2.95
CA SER A 480 -13.32 -33.99 3.89
C SER A 480 -13.61 -33.20 5.17
N ILE A 481 -14.15 -31.99 5.02
CA ILE A 481 -14.52 -31.11 6.13
C ILE A 481 -15.60 -31.75 7.00
N TYR A 482 -16.73 -32.17 6.42
CA TYR A 482 -17.81 -32.79 7.20
C TYR A 482 -17.43 -34.12 7.83
N LYS A 483 -16.54 -34.89 7.18
CA LYS A 483 -15.92 -36.05 7.82
C LYS A 483 -15.19 -35.64 9.10
N GLN A 484 -14.29 -34.67 9.05
CA GLN A 484 -13.56 -34.20 10.24
C GLN A 484 -14.50 -33.59 11.31
N GLN A 485 -15.56 -32.89 10.90
CA GLN A 485 -16.59 -32.39 11.84
C GLN A 485 -17.29 -33.55 12.56
N LEU A 486 -17.66 -34.62 11.85
CA LEU A 486 -18.25 -35.80 12.50
C LEU A 486 -17.27 -36.50 13.45
N GLU A 487 -16.00 -36.64 13.06
CA GLU A 487 -14.97 -37.22 13.93
C GLU A 487 -14.86 -36.41 15.24
N LEU A 488 -14.89 -35.07 15.13
CA LEU A 488 -14.88 -34.17 16.28
C LEU A 488 -16.14 -34.32 17.14
N MET A 489 -17.33 -34.32 16.52
CA MET A 489 -18.62 -34.40 17.22
C MET A 489 -18.89 -35.78 17.82
N ALA A 490 -18.33 -36.84 17.25
CA ALA A 490 -18.39 -38.18 17.82
C ALA A 490 -17.51 -38.28 19.08
N ALA A 491 -16.37 -37.58 19.10
CA ALA A 491 -15.50 -37.51 20.27
C ALA A 491 -16.07 -36.59 21.37
N ASP A 492 -16.73 -35.50 20.98
CA ASP A 492 -17.36 -34.53 21.88
C ASP A 492 -18.68 -34.03 21.26
N PRO A 493 -19.85 -34.58 21.67
CA PRO A 493 -21.15 -34.22 21.10
C PRO A 493 -21.53 -32.74 21.24
N ASP A 494 -20.93 -32.03 22.21
CA ASP A 494 -21.14 -30.61 22.45
C ASP A 494 -20.10 -29.73 21.74
N ALA A 495 -19.15 -30.33 21.01
CA ALA A 495 -18.16 -29.60 20.25
C ALA A 495 -18.81 -28.73 19.18
N LEU A 496 -18.29 -27.51 19.06
CA LEU A 496 -18.63 -26.60 17.97
C LEU A 496 -17.49 -26.61 16.97
N PRO A 497 -17.71 -27.13 15.76
CA PRO A 497 -16.65 -27.19 14.77
C PRO A 497 -16.26 -25.80 14.25
N LEU A 498 -14.97 -25.58 14.12
CA LEU A 498 -14.32 -24.42 13.52
C LEU A 498 -13.44 -24.91 12.37
N THR A 499 -13.68 -24.47 11.15
CA THR A 499 -12.87 -24.90 9.99
C THR A 499 -11.75 -23.89 9.75
N LEU A 500 -10.49 -24.32 9.82
CA LEU A 500 -9.32 -23.52 9.48
C LEU A 500 -8.91 -23.78 8.02
N PHE A 501 -8.77 -22.71 7.25
CA PHE A 501 -8.18 -22.67 5.91
C PHE A 501 -6.81 -22.00 6.02
N ASP A 502 -5.74 -22.79 6.01
CA ASP A 502 -4.37 -22.30 6.10
C ASP A 502 -3.79 -22.06 4.70
N TYR A 503 -3.93 -20.82 4.23
CA TYR A 503 -3.41 -20.34 2.94
C TYR A 503 -1.93 -19.96 2.99
N THR A 504 -1.22 -20.20 4.11
CA THR A 504 0.26 -20.20 4.09
C THR A 504 0.82 -21.46 3.42
N TYR A 505 -0.05 -22.36 2.94
CA TYR A 505 0.30 -23.56 2.20
C TYR A 505 -0.52 -23.63 0.91
N ILE A 506 0.11 -24.11 -0.15
CA ILE A 506 -0.54 -24.31 -1.45
C ILE A 506 -0.18 -25.72 -1.96
N PRO A 507 -1.18 -26.59 -2.22
CA PRO A 507 -2.63 -26.36 -2.05
C PRO A 507 -3.03 -26.06 -0.59
N VAL A 508 -4.17 -25.39 -0.41
CA VAL A 508 -4.66 -24.92 0.90
C VAL A 508 -4.78 -26.10 1.88
N ARG A 509 -4.27 -25.93 3.10
CA ARG A 509 -4.46 -26.93 4.16
C ARG A 509 -5.74 -26.64 4.92
N ILE A 510 -6.64 -27.61 4.97
CA ILE A 510 -7.93 -27.47 5.65
C ILE A 510 -8.01 -28.44 6.81
N SER A 511 -8.34 -27.92 7.99
CA SER A 511 -8.51 -28.70 9.22
C SER A 511 -9.72 -28.24 10.03
N VAL A 512 -10.34 -29.16 10.76
CA VAL A 512 -11.44 -28.86 11.67
C VAL A 512 -10.97 -28.94 13.12
N HIS A 513 -11.35 -27.93 13.91
CA HIS A 513 -10.99 -27.80 15.33
C HIS A 513 -12.22 -27.59 16.19
N SER A 514 -12.13 -27.90 17.49
CA SER A 514 -13.13 -27.45 18.46
C SER A 514 -12.94 -25.97 18.79
N MET A 515 -14.04 -25.20 18.80
CA MET A 515 -14.05 -23.82 19.28
C MET A 515 -13.81 -23.66 20.78
N THR A 516 -13.87 -24.73 21.57
CA THR A 516 -13.67 -24.66 23.03
C THR A 516 -12.31 -25.17 23.47
N ASN A 517 -11.66 -26.01 22.65
CA ASN A 517 -10.48 -26.78 23.05
C ASN A 517 -9.38 -26.78 21.96
N SER A 518 -9.03 -25.62 21.39
CA SER A 518 -8.01 -25.54 20.33
C SER A 518 -7.00 -24.41 20.56
N PRO A 519 -5.70 -24.58 20.30
CA PRO A 519 -4.73 -23.48 20.36
C PRO A 519 -5.08 -22.28 19.49
N ILE A 520 -5.90 -22.47 18.45
CA ILE A 520 -6.40 -21.39 17.60
C ILE A 520 -7.32 -20.45 18.38
N THR A 521 -8.07 -20.96 19.36
CA THR A 521 -9.03 -20.15 20.12
C THR A 521 -8.31 -19.14 21.01
N ASP A 522 -7.15 -19.50 21.56
CA ASP A 522 -6.31 -18.58 22.35
C ASP A 522 -5.86 -17.36 21.53
N ILE A 523 -5.58 -17.57 20.23
CA ILE A 523 -5.23 -16.48 19.31
C ILE A 523 -6.47 -15.65 18.98
N LEU A 524 -7.61 -16.31 18.74
CA LEU A 524 -8.87 -15.64 18.39
C LEU A 524 -9.49 -14.88 19.58
N ASP A 525 -9.21 -15.28 20.82
CA ASP A 525 -9.64 -14.55 22.02
C ASP A 525 -9.00 -13.15 22.08
N GLY A 526 -7.85 -12.96 21.41
CA GLY A 526 -7.26 -11.64 21.17
C GLY A 526 -8.10 -10.71 20.30
N ILE A 527 -9.05 -11.23 19.51
CA ILE A 527 -10.05 -10.44 18.75
C ILE A 527 -11.09 -9.82 19.70
N GLY A 528 -11.24 -10.37 20.90
CA GLY A 528 -12.06 -9.82 21.97
C GLY A 528 -13.56 -9.98 21.75
N ALA A 529 -14.32 -8.91 22.01
CA ALA A 529 -15.78 -8.95 22.09
C ALA A 529 -16.49 -9.44 20.81
N GLU A 530 -15.88 -9.23 19.63
CA GLU A 530 -16.42 -9.66 18.35
C GLU A 530 -16.41 -11.20 18.21
N TRP A 531 -15.32 -11.85 18.63
CA TRP A 531 -15.22 -13.31 18.64
C TRP A 531 -16.28 -13.93 19.56
N THR A 532 -16.45 -13.40 20.77
CA THR A 532 -17.48 -13.87 21.71
C THR A 532 -18.90 -13.75 21.14
N ASP A 533 -19.23 -12.67 20.42
CA ASP A 533 -20.53 -12.53 19.74
C ASP A 533 -20.70 -13.59 18.65
N MET A 534 -19.68 -13.79 17.80
CA MET A 534 -19.71 -14.78 16.73
C MET A 534 -19.91 -16.20 17.28
N VAL A 535 -19.21 -16.60 18.34
CA VAL A 535 -19.39 -17.90 19.00
C VAL A 535 -20.82 -18.05 19.55
N SER A 536 -21.31 -17.02 20.24
CA SER A 536 -22.67 -17.02 20.82
C SER A 536 -23.76 -17.10 19.75
N ARG A 537 -23.58 -16.39 18.63
CA ARG A 537 -24.47 -16.45 17.46
C ARG A 537 -24.44 -17.81 16.78
N THR A 538 -23.26 -18.41 16.68
CA THR A 538 -23.07 -19.75 16.09
C THR A 538 -23.83 -20.80 16.89
N LYS A 539 -23.67 -20.82 18.22
CA LYS A 539 -24.43 -21.69 19.14
C LYS A 539 -25.94 -21.57 18.95
N ARG A 540 -26.47 -20.33 18.87
CA ARG A 540 -27.91 -20.08 18.76
C ARG A 540 -28.49 -20.36 17.38
N SER A 541 -27.66 -20.36 16.34
CA SER A 541 -28.11 -20.62 14.97
C SER A 541 -28.61 -22.05 14.76
N ARG A 542 -28.25 -22.98 15.66
CA ARG A 542 -28.50 -24.42 15.54
C ARG A 542 -27.97 -24.98 14.21
N GLY A 543 -26.72 -24.63 13.86
CA GLY A 543 -26.07 -25.13 12.65
C GLY A 543 -26.28 -24.29 11.38
N ARG A 544 -27.16 -23.28 11.40
CA ARG A 544 -27.31 -22.34 10.28
C ARG A 544 -26.17 -21.34 10.12
N MET A 545 -25.24 -21.33 11.08
CA MET A 545 -24.03 -20.55 11.05
C MET A 545 -22.87 -21.49 11.35
N GLN A 546 -21.88 -21.50 10.47
CA GLN A 546 -20.61 -22.16 10.69
C GLN A 546 -19.51 -21.10 10.69
N LEU A 547 -18.50 -21.28 11.53
CA LEU A 547 -17.36 -20.37 11.58
C LEU A 547 -16.18 -20.99 10.86
N HIS A 548 -15.59 -20.17 9.99
CA HIS A 548 -14.40 -20.51 9.25
C HIS A 548 -13.32 -19.49 9.58
N VAL A 549 -12.09 -19.95 9.71
CA VAL A 549 -10.92 -19.11 9.95
C VAL A 549 -10.03 -19.24 8.75
N MET A 550 -9.63 -18.11 8.19
CA MET A 550 -8.62 -18.04 7.17
C MET A 550 -7.30 -17.63 7.83
N LYS A 551 -6.25 -18.40 7.62
CA LYS A 551 -4.90 -18.03 8.00
C LYS A 551 -4.11 -17.66 6.75
N VAL A 552 -3.62 -16.42 6.69
CA VAL A 552 -2.90 -15.88 5.54
C VAL A 552 -1.51 -15.41 5.93
N ALA A 553 -0.56 -15.51 5.00
CA ALA A 553 0.77 -14.98 5.17
C ALA A 553 0.77 -13.46 4.99
N GLU A 554 1.42 -12.76 5.91
CA GLU A 554 1.62 -11.32 5.84
C GLU A 554 3.06 -10.97 6.18
N GLY A 555 3.90 -10.96 5.13
CA GLY A 555 5.34 -10.85 5.30
C GLY A 555 5.86 -12.07 6.06
N ILE A 556 6.54 -11.82 7.18
CA ILE A 556 7.05 -12.87 8.08
C ILE A 556 6.02 -13.37 9.10
N ASP A 557 4.90 -12.66 9.24
CA ASP A 557 3.85 -12.98 10.20
C ASP A 557 2.69 -13.72 9.52
N THR A 558 1.76 -14.21 10.33
CA THR A 558 0.49 -14.77 9.84
C THR A 558 -0.66 -14.03 10.46
N ARG A 559 -1.74 -13.87 9.70
CA ARG A 559 -2.99 -13.27 10.18
C ARG A 559 -4.13 -14.26 10.13
N LEU A 560 -4.98 -14.20 11.15
CA LEU A 560 -6.23 -14.92 11.20
C LEU A 560 -7.39 -14.00 10.87
N TRP A 561 -8.28 -14.47 10.00
CA TRP A 561 -9.51 -13.78 9.65
C TRP A 561 -10.69 -14.72 9.80
N VAL A 562 -11.72 -14.31 10.55
CA VAL A 562 -12.91 -15.13 10.78
C VAL A 562 -13.99 -14.75 9.78
N THR A 563 -14.55 -15.74 9.09
CA THR A 563 -15.73 -15.58 8.24
C THR A 563 -16.84 -16.53 8.65
N PRO A 564 -18.03 -16.02 8.98
CA PRO A 564 -19.18 -16.87 9.17
C PRO A 564 -19.79 -17.25 7.82
N PHE A 565 -20.07 -18.54 7.64
CA PHE A 565 -20.92 -19.05 6.57
C PHE A 565 -22.31 -19.27 7.10
N ARG A 566 -23.30 -18.91 6.28
CA ARG A 566 -24.71 -19.04 6.61
C ARG A 566 -25.39 -19.99 5.64
N THR A 567 -26.27 -20.81 6.19
CA THR A 567 -27.20 -21.65 5.43
C THR A 567 -28.63 -21.31 5.83
N SER A 568 -29.59 -21.56 4.95
CA SER A 568 -31.00 -21.32 5.24
C SER A 568 -31.58 -22.35 6.22
N HIS A 569 -31.02 -23.56 6.26
CA HIS A 569 -31.52 -24.69 7.03
C HIS A 569 -30.47 -25.23 8.02
N SER A 570 -30.95 -25.74 9.17
CA SER A 570 -30.12 -26.44 10.16
C SER A 570 -29.90 -27.92 9.83
N ASP A 571 -30.64 -28.44 8.85
CA ASP A 571 -30.77 -29.87 8.55
C ASP A 571 -29.44 -30.61 8.40
N ILE A 572 -28.42 -29.96 7.79
CA ILE A 572 -27.07 -30.55 7.68
C ILE A 572 -26.48 -30.80 9.06
N GLN A 573 -26.50 -29.80 9.94
CA GLN A 573 -25.92 -29.92 11.27
C GLN A 573 -26.70 -30.92 12.12
N ASP A 574 -28.03 -30.91 12.02
CA ASP A 574 -28.90 -31.85 12.73
C ASP A 574 -28.60 -33.29 12.28
N ALA A 575 -28.45 -33.53 10.98
CA ALA A 575 -28.05 -34.82 10.41
C ALA A 575 -26.64 -35.24 10.86
N LEU A 576 -25.68 -34.31 10.89
CA LEU A 576 -24.33 -34.58 11.40
C LEU A 576 -24.36 -34.98 12.88
N HIS A 577 -25.14 -34.29 13.73
CA HIS A 577 -25.31 -34.66 15.14
C HIS A 577 -26.02 -36.01 15.33
N GLU A 578 -26.99 -36.35 14.49
CA GLU A 578 -27.65 -37.65 14.53
C GLU A 578 -26.67 -38.78 14.17
N VAL A 579 -25.91 -38.62 13.09
CA VAL A 579 -24.87 -39.59 12.72
C VAL A 579 -23.82 -39.70 13.82
N ALA A 580 -23.29 -38.58 14.32
CA ALA A 580 -22.26 -38.57 15.36
C ALA A 580 -22.70 -39.32 16.63
N ARG A 581 -23.95 -39.13 17.07
CA ARG A 581 -24.50 -39.84 18.25
C ARG A 581 -24.67 -41.35 18.06
N ASN A 582 -24.82 -41.79 16.83
CA ASN A 582 -25.05 -43.20 16.48
C ASN A 582 -23.76 -43.92 16.05
N LEU A 583 -22.63 -43.23 15.94
CA LEU A 583 -21.36 -43.86 15.59
C LEU A 583 -20.84 -44.71 16.77
N PRO A 584 -20.52 -46.00 16.56
CA PRO A 584 -19.89 -46.82 17.60
C PRO A 584 -18.49 -46.30 17.93
N ILE A 585 -18.00 -46.50 19.15
CA ILE A 585 -16.69 -45.98 19.61
C ILE A 585 -15.51 -46.40 18.70
N ASP A 586 -15.61 -47.55 18.03
CA ASP A 586 -14.61 -48.11 17.10
C ASP A 586 -15.17 -48.25 15.68
N TYR A 587 -15.46 -47.12 15.04
CA TYR A 587 -16.06 -47.09 13.70
C TYR A 587 -15.01 -47.13 12.57
N ASP A 588 -15.32 -47.82 11.47
CA ASP A 588 -14.51 -47.80 10.25
C ASP A 588 -14.64 -46.43 9.55
N LYS A 589 -13.50 -45.80 9.24
CA LYS A 589 -13.44 -44.53 8.49
C LYS A 589 -14.18 -44.57 7.15
N LYS A 590 -14.38 -45.75 6.54
CA LYS A 590 -15.19 -45.92 5.32
C LYS A 590 -16.68 -45.69 5.58
N VAL A 591 -17.19 -46.13 6.73
CA VAL A 591 -18.60 -45.92 7.12
C VAL A 591 -18.88 -44.42 7.24
N LEU A 592 -17.94 -43.68 7.81
CA LEU A 592 -18.06 -42.23 7.93
C LEU A 592 -18.17 -41.53 6.57
N ALA A 593 -17.32 -41.90 5.62
CA ALA A 593 -17.36 -41.34 4.27
C ALA A 593 -18.68 -41.64 3.52
N ILE A 594 -19.25 -42.83 3.74
CA ILE A 594 -20.56 -43.20 3.18
C ILE A 594 -21.67 -42.33 3.77
N ASN A 595 -21.68 -42.15 5.10
CA ASN A 595 -22.69 -41.32 5.77
C ASN A 595 -22.62 -39.85 5.31
N VAL A 596 -21.42 -39.27 5.19
CA VAL A 596 -21.25 -37.89 4.68
C VAL A 596 -21.78 -37.76 3.25
N LYS A 597 -21.52 -38.75 2.39
CA LYS A 597 -22.08 -38.76 1.03
C LYS A 597 -23.60 -38.85 1.02
N GLY A 598 -24.18 -39.67 1.90
CA GLY A 598 -25.64 -39.77 2.06
C GLY A 598 -26.26 -38.43 2.46
N ILE A 599 -25.74 -37.80 3.53
CA ILE A 599 -26.20 -36.49 4.00
C ILE A 599 -26.14 -35.44 2.88
N LEU A 600 -25.01 -35.36 2.17
CA LEU A 600 -24.84 -34.38 1.11
C LEU A 600 -25.73 -34.64 -0.10
N TYR A 601 -25.94 -35.91 -0.46
CA TYR A 601 -26.84 -36.28 -1.55
C TYR A 601 -28.30 -35.90 -1.24
N ASP A 602 -28.74 -36.12 0.00
CA ASP A 602 -30.10 -35.79 0.43
C ASP A 602 -30.33 -34.26 0.54
N LEU A 603 -29.25 -33.48 0.63
CA LEU A 603 -29.28 -32.04 0.91
C LEU A 603 -28.70 -31.17 -0.22
N ASP A 604 -28.40 -31.77 -1.38
CA ASP A 604 -27.79 -31.08 -2.54
C ASP A 604 -28.65 -29.89 -3.04
N HIS A 605 -29.96 -29.96 -2.83
CA HIS A 605 -30.92 -28.91 -3.19
C HIS A 605 -30.99 -27.75 -2.18
N VAL A 606 -30.30 -27.86 -1.04
CA VAL A 606 -30.50 -27.01 0.15
C VAL A 606 -29.24 -26.18 0.49
N LEU A 607 -28.10 -26.51 -0.11
CA LEU A 607 -26.81 -25.86 0.14
C LEU A 607 -26.68 -24.48 -0.54
N HIS A 608 -27.44 -23.51 -0.06
CA HIS A 608 -27.18 -22.09 -0.31
C HIS A 608 -26.24 -21.54 0.78
N ILE A 609 -24.93 -21.58 0.51
CA ILE A 609 -23.89 -21.04 1.40
C ILE A 609 -23.63 -19.57 1.08
N HIS A 610 -23.71 -18.68 2.06
CA HIS A 610 -23.52 -17.22 1.91
C HIS A 610 -22.73 -16.51 3.02
#